data_AF-A0A0Q6AR50-F1
#
_entry.id   AF-A0A0Q6AR50-F1
#
_cell.length_a   1.000
_cell.length_b   1.000
_cell.length_c   1.000
_cell.angle_alpha   90.00
_cell.angle_beta   90.00
_cell.angle_gamma   90.00
#
_symmetry.space_group_name_H-M   'P 1'
#
loop_
_entity.id
_entity.type
_entity.pdbx_description
1 polymer ?
#
loop_
_entity_poly.entity_id
_entity_poly.type
_entity_poly.pdbx_seq_one_letter_code
_entity_poly.pdbx_strand_id
1 'polypeptide(L)'
;MSRAVAERERGMILVNVLMFVAIASGLVLLMINREELALDRSIRSREASRALAVVRGGELSALTALQRDARVAAEADYPGEPWGSLSENGIAIDGGRFDLAIADAQGRFNVNSVRRGEDPIPQLVFIRIARAAGLSDEQAVAGIALIRERGPVQDLRPLAAFLPPDKAALLARMVTALPGDTPVNLNAATPELLGVLFEPAQVQRLLAVRNRQGYLSKEDLTREDVTVPAGTGFQSNHYWVRTRATIGGTVQQGATLIERVKGERGVLAVPVERWRNAAIPPEVPGFG
;
A
#
# COMPACT_ATOMS: atom_id res chain seq x y z
N MET A 1 6.96 -88.13 0.15
CA MET A 1 7.14 -86.95 1.02
C MET A 1 8.07 -85.87 0.43
N SER A 2 9.02 -86.18 -0.48
CA SER A 2 9.94 -85.18 -1.06
C SER A 2 9.28 -84.09 -1.93
N ARG A 3 8.20 -84.40 -2.68
CA ARG A 3 7.55 -83.45 -3.61
C ARG A 3 6.79 -82.30 -2.91
N ALA A 4 6.21 -82.55 -1.74
CA ALA A 4 5.45 -81.55 -0.96
C ALA A 4 6.35 -80.57 -0.19
N VAL A 5 7.58 -80.98 0.15
CA VAL A 5 8.60 -80.10 0.76
C VAL A 5 9.11 -79.09 -0.27
N ALA A 6 9.39 -79.54 -1.49
CA ALA A 6 9.83 -78.68 -2.59
C ALA A 6 8.77 -77.65 -3.02
N GLU A 7 7.47 -77.98 -2.96
CA GLU A 7 6.39 -77.02 -3.22
C GLU A 7 6.23 -75.98 -2.10
N ARG A 8 6.38 -76.38 -0.83
CA ARG A 8 6.39 -75.43 0.31
C ARG A 8 7.58 -74.47 0.26
N GLU A 9 8.78 -74.98 -0.06
CA GLU A 9 9.99 -74.14 -0.20
C GLU A 9 9.86 -73.16 -1.37
N ARG A 10 9.32 -73.61 -2.52
CA ARG A 10 9.02 -72.72 -3.66
C ARG A 10 7.98 -71.66 -3.32
N GLY A 11 6.95 -72.02 -2.56
CA GLY A 11 5.96 -71.06 -2.04
C GLY A 11 6.60 -69.99 -1.15
N MET A 12 7.49 -70.37 -0.23
CA MET A 12 8.19 -69.42 0.64
C MET A 12 9.18 -68.53 -0.13
N ILE A 13 9.89 -69.07 -1.12
CA ILE A 13 10.78 -68.29 -1.99
C ILE A 13 9.97 -67.25 -2.77
N LEU A 14 8.83 -67.64 -3.35
CA LEU A 14 7.99 -66.72 -4.11
C LEU A 14 7.42 -65.62 -3.21
N VAL A 15 6.95 -65.95 -2.01
CA VAL A 15 6.44 -64.95 -1.05
C VAL A 15 7.54 -63.98 -0.65
N ASN A 16 8.75 -64.46 -0.36
CA ASN A 16 9.87 -63.59 0.00
C ASN A 16 10.26 -62.68 -1.17
N VAL A 17 10.37 -63.21 -2.39
CA VAL A 17 10.70 -62.41 -3.59
C VAL A 17 9.61 -61.36 -3.83
N LEU A 18 8.33 -61.72 -3.77
CA LEU A 18 7.22 -60.78 -3.93
C LEU A 18 7.22 -59.72 -2.82
N MET A 19 7.54 -60.08 -1.58
CA MET A 19 7.65 -59.15 -0.47
C MET A 19 8.80 -58.16 -0.68
N PHE A 20 9.98 -58.62 -1.10
CA PHE A 20 11.11 -57.74 -1.44
C PHE A 20 10.77 -56.81 -2.60
N VAL A 21 10.12 -57.30 -3.66
CA VAL A 21 9.68 -56.49 -4.80
C VAL A 21 8.64 -55.45 -4.36
N ALA A 22 7.67 -55.83 -3.53
CA ALA A 22 6.65 -54.92 -3.02
C ALA A 22 7.26 -53.82 -2.13
N ILE A 23 8.17 -54.18 -1.22
CA ILE A 23 8.88 -53.21 -0.36
C ILE A 23 9.76 -52.29 -1.21
N ALA A 24 10.55 -52.84 -2.14
CA ALA A 24 11.40 -52.05 -3.02
C ALA A 24 10.58 -51.07 -3.88
N SER A 25 9.47 -51.54 -4.46
CA SER A 25 8.56 -50.69 -5.24
C SER A 25 7.94 -49.59 -4.38
N GLY A 26 7.53 -49.91 -3.15
CA GLY A 26 7.01 -48.94 -2.18
C GLY A 26 8.05 -47.88 -1.79
N LEU A 27 9.31 -48.28 -1.58
CA LEU A 27 10.42 -47.37 -1.29
C LEU A 27 10.70 -46.43 -2.46
N VAL A 28 10.73 -46.94 -3.68
CA VAL A 28 10.92 -46.13 -4.89
C VAL A 28 9.80 -45.09 -5.04
N LEU A 29 8.54 -45.49 -4.84
CA LEU A 29 7.41 -44.55 -4.91
C LEU A 29 7.49 -43.45 -3.84
N LEU A 30 7.92 -43.80 -2.62
CA LEU A 30 8.16 -42.83 -1.55
C LEU A 30 9.30 -41.85 -1.86
N MET A 31 10.37 -42.32 -2.53
CA MET A 31 11.48 -41.48 -2.97
C MET A 31 11.02 -40.47 -4.03
N ILE A 32 10.36 -40.94 -5.09
CA ILE A 32 9.87 -40.09 -6.18
C ILE A 32 8.97 -38.97 -5.65
N ASN A 33 7.99 -39.31 -4.79
CA ASN A 33 7.09 -38.31 -4.21
C ASN A 33 7.83 -37.26 -3.36
N ARG A 34 8.89 -37.65 -2.63
CA ARG A 34 9.69 -36.70 -1.84
C ARG A 34 10.53 -35.78 -2.73
N GLU A 35 11.05 -36.31 -3.83
CA GLU A 35 11.84 -35.55 -4.81
C GLU A 35 10.97 -34.53 -5.54
N GLU A 36 9.78 -34.91 -6.02
CA GLU A 36 8.82 -33.98 -6.64
C GLU A 36 8.45 -32.83 -5.70
N LEU A 37 8.13 -33.13 -4.44
CA LEU A 37 7.84 -32.11 -3.43
C LEU A 37 9.06 -31.21 -3.11
N ALA A 38 10.28 -31.72 -3.22
CA ALA A 38 11.49 -30.92 -3.03
C ALA A 38 11.74 -30.00 -4.24
N LEU A 39 11.54 -30.51 -5.45
CA LEU A 39 11.67 -29.76 -6.70
C LEU A 39 10.65 -28.63 -6.78
N ASP A 40 9.37 -28.90 -6.50
CA ASP A 40 8.32 -27.89 -6.49
C ASP A 40 8.60 -26.75 -5.52
N ARG A 41 9.06 -27.09 -4.31
CA ARG A 41 9.47 -26.08 -3.30
C ARG A 41 10.66 -25.26 -3.78
N SER A 42 11.64 -25.88 -4.43
CA SER A 42 12.80 -25.21 -5.01
C SER A 42 12.39 -24.22 -6.11
N ILE A 43 11.51 -24.65 -7.02
CA ILE A 43 10.98 -23.82 -8.11
C ILE A 43 10.22 -22.63 -7.52
N ARG A 44 9.27 -22.85 -6.62
CA ARG A 44 8.51 -21.76 -5.98
C ARG A 44 9.40 -20.80 -5.19
N SER A 45 10.44 -21.30 -4.52
CA SER A 45 11.40 -20.45 -3.80
C SER A 45 12.21 -19.56 -4.76
N ARG A 46 12.63 -20.09 -5.91
CA ARG A 46 13.30 -19.32 -6.96
C ARG A 46 12.39 -18.28 -7.59
N GLU A 47 11.15 -18.65 -7.92
CA GLU A 47 10.13 -17.74 -8.43
C GLU A 47 9.82 -16.61 -7.43
N ALA A 48 9.65 -16.95 -6.14
CA ALA A 48 9.43 -15.98 -5.08
C ALA A 48 10.58 -14.98 -4.97
N SER A 49 11.82 -15.46 -5.05
CA SER A 49 13.02 -14.60 -4.99
C SER A 49 13.10 -13.65 -6.20
N ARG A 50 12.76 -14.15 -7.40
CA ARG A 50 12.68 -13.34 -8.62
C ARG A 50 11.57 -12.30 -8.53
N ALA A 51 10.36 -12.69 -8.14
CA ALA A 51 9.23 -11.79 -7.97
C ALA A 51 9.53 -10.70 -6.91
N LEU A 52 10.20 -11.05 -5.82
CA LEU A 52 10.63 -10.08 -4.81
C LEU A 52 11.65 -9.09 -5.36
N ALA A 53 12.61 -9.54 -6.19
CA ALA A 53 13.57 -8.65 -6.83
C ALA A 53 12.88 -7.64 -7.76
N VAL A 54 11.86 -8.06 -8.50
CA VAL A 54 11.03 -7.18 -9.35
C VAL A 54 10.27 -6.15 -8.49
N VAL A 55 9.62 -6.59 -7.41
CA VAL A 55 8.93 -5.71 -6.44
C VAL A 55 9.88 -4.63 -5.89
N ARG A 56 11.12 -5.01 -5.54
CA ARG A 56 12.16 -4.06 -5.11
C ARG A 56 12.63 -3.13 -6.22
N GLY A 57 12.75 -3.62 -7.44
CA GLY A 57 13.06 -2.79 -8.62
C GLY A 57 12.02 -1.70 -8.84
N GLY A 58 10.73 -2.03 -8.65
CA GLY A 58 9.64 -1.05 -8.69
C GLY A 58 9.76 0.04 -7.61
N GLU A 59 10.04 -0.34 -6.38
CA GLU A 59 10.29 0.60 -5.28
C GLU A 59 11.47 1.55 -5.59
N LEU A 60 12.59 1.01 -6.08
CA LEU A 60 13.77 1.81 -6.46
C LEU A 60 13.48 2.77 -7.62
N SER A 61 12.64 2.35 -8.57
CA SER A 61 12.21 3.19 -9.69
C SER A 61 11.39 4.38 -9.18
N ALA A 62 10.46 4.15 -8.24
CA ALA A 62 9.69 5.22 -7.61
C ALA A 62 10.56 6.18 -6.79
N LEU A 63 11.50 5.65 -5.98
CA LEU A 63 12.47 6.47 -5.24
C LEU A 63 13.26 7.39 -6.18
N THR A 64 13.75 6.84 -7.30
CA THR A 64 14.52 7.60 -8.29
C THR A 64 13.68 8.68 -8.98
N ALA A 65 12.43 8.36 -9.33
CA ALA A 65 11.52 9.32 -9.96
C ALA A 65 11.17 10.47 -9.01
N LEU A 66 10.77 10.18 -7.78
CA LEU A 66 10.45 11.19 -6.76
C LEU A 66 11.67 12.05 -6.40
N GLN A 67 12.86 11.45 -6.36
CA GLN A 67 14.08 12.21 -6.13
C GLN A 67 14.42 13.14 -7.31
N ARG A 68 14.22 12.68 -8.55
CA ARG A 68 14.42 13.50 -9.75
C ARG A 68 13.45 14.67 -9.76
N ASP A 69 12.18 14.39 -9.50
CA ASP A 69 11.10 15.35 -9.44
C ASP A 69 11.41 16.49 -8.45
N ALA A 70 11.81 16.13 -7.23
CA ALA A 70 12.17 17.10 -6.19
C ALA A 70 13.36 18.01 -6.53
N ARG A 71 14.24 17.61 -7.46
CA ARG A 71 15.37 18.45 -7.91
C ARG A 71 14.95 19.50 -8.93
N VAL A 72 13.87 19.27 -9.67
CA VAL A 72 13.36 20.20 -10.68
C VAL A 72 12.56 21.34 -10.03
N ALA A 73 12.35 21.29 -8.70
CA ALA A 73 11.72 22.31 -7.87
C ALA A 73 10.34 22.73 -8.42
N ALA A 74 9.40 21.79 -8.44
CA ALA A 74 8.01 22.09 -8.76
C ALA A 74 7.35 22.91 -7.61
N GLU A 75 6.61 23.95 -7.99
CA GLU A 75 5.81 24.75 -7.04
C GLU A 75 4.61 23.97 -6.47
N ALA A 76 4.28 22.84 -7.09
CA ALA A 76 3.18 21.96 -6.72
C ALA A 76 3.49 20.52 -7.12
N ASP A 77 3.00 19.57 -6.33
CA ASP A 77 2.97 18.14 -6.66
C ASP A 77 1.56 17.74 -7.09
N TYR A 78 1.42 16.96 -8.15
CA TYR A 78 0.13 16.53 -8.68
C TYR A 78 0.26 15.25 -9.53
N PRO A 79 -0.83 14.46 -9.70
CA PRO A 79 -0.76 13.16 -10.35
C PRO A 79 -0.29 13.15 -11.82
N GLY A 80 -0.32 14.30 -12.49
CA GLY A 80 0.11 14.45 -13.90
C GLY A 80 1.62 14.58 -14.10
N GLU A 81 2.39 14.62 -13.02
CA GLU A 81 3.86 14.70 -13.08
C GLU A 81 4.51 13.39 -13.53
N PRO A 82 5.78 13.40 -13.95
CA PRO A 82 6.47 12.20 -14.44
C PRO A 82 6.54 11.03 -13.44
N TRP A 83 6.44 11.28 -12.14
CA TRP A 83 6.37 10.19 -11.16
C TRP A 83 5.01 9.49 -11.20
N GLY A 84 3.92 10.20 -11.50
CA GLY A 84 2.56 9.66 -11.55
C GLY A 84 2.36 8.67 -12.70
N SER A 85 3.06 8.88 -13.82
CA SER A 85 3.02 7.99 -14.98
C SER A 85 3.66 6.62 -14.75
N LEU A 86 4.33 6.40 -13.61
CA LEU A 86 4.83 5.07 -13.24
C LEU A 86 3.71 4.09 -12.86
N SER A 87 2.51 4.59 -12.56
CA SER A 87 1.36 3.74 -12.23
C SER A 87 0.93 2.94 -13.47
N GLU A 88 1.35 1.68 -13.51
CA GLU A 88 1.11 0.75 -14.62
C GLU A 88 0.62 -0.59 -14.07
N ASN A 89 -0.36 -1.18 -14.76
CA ASN A 89 -0.94 -2.48 -14.42
C ASN A 89 -0.67 -3.48 -15.54
N GLY A 90 -0.22 -4.68 -15.17
CA GLY A 90 -0.14 -5.83 -16.05
C GLY A 90 1.06 -5.82 -16.99
N ILE A 91 2.11 -5.03 -16.70
CA ILE A 91 3.33 -4.98 -17.50
C ILE A 91 3.89 -6.39 -17.66
N ALA A 92 4.10 -6.82 -18.91
CA ALA A 92 4.74 -8.10 -19.19
C ALA A 92 6.23 -8.02 -18.85
N ILE A 93 6.71 -8.99 -18.07
CA ILE A 93 8.12 -9.15 -17.72
C ILE A 93 8.54 -10.60 -18.02
N ASP A 94 9.85 -10.86 -18.02
CA ASP A 94 10.35 -12.22 -18.19
C ASP A 94 9.76 -13.17 -17.12
N GLY A 95 9.02 -14.17 -17.58
CA GLY A 95 8.38 -15.15 -16.73
C GLY A 95 7.12 -14.69 -15.99
N GLY A 96 6.56 -13.50 -16.27
CA GLY A 96 5.27 -13.12 -15.71
C GLY A 96 4.84 -11.65 -15.88
N ARG A 97 4.29 -11.06 -14.80
CA ARG A 97 3.69 -9.71 -14.82
C ARG A 97 4.13 -8.84 -13.65
N PHE A 98 4.11 -7.53 -13.86
CA PHE A 98 4.42 -6.52 -12.87
C PHE A 98 3.35 -5.42 -12.85
N ASP A 99 3.03 -4.97 -11.64
CA ASP A 99 2.15 -3.85 -11.37
C ASP A 99 2.84 -2.87 -10.43
N LEU A 100 2.69 -1.57 -10.70
CA LEU A 100 3.08 -0.48 -9.82
C LEU A 100 1.92 0.50 -9.71
N ALA A 101 1.62 0.93 -8.49
CA ALA A 101 0.75 2.07 -8.25
C ALA A 101 1.50 3.06 -7.36
N ILE A 102 1.50 4.32 -7.75
CA ILE A 102 2.07 5.42 -6.96
C ILE A 102 1.03 6.52 -6.81
N ALA A 103 0.88 7.03 -5.59
CA ALA A 103 -0.03 8.12 -5.29
C ALA A 103 0.55 9.03 -4.22
N ASP A 104 0.18 10.29 -4.26
CA ASP A 104 0.44 11.23 -3.18
C ASP A 104 -0.26 10.78 -1.89
N ALA A 105 0.49 10.72 -0.79
CA ALA A 105 -0.04 10.28 0.50
C ALA A 105 -0.75 11.41 1.28
N GLN A 106 -0.49 12.67 0.93
CA GLN A 106 -0.97 13.87 1.61
C GLN A 106 -2.27 14.43 1.00
N GLY A 107 -2.99 13.67 0.17
CA GLY A 107 -4.33 14.01 -0.31
C GLY A 107 -5.45 13.89 0.73
N ARG A 108 -5.12 13.55 1.97
CA ARG A 108 -6.08 13.37 3.07
C ARG A 108 -5.55 14.03 4.34
N PHE A 109 -6.45 14.36 5.27
CA PHE A 109 -6.08 14.97 6.55
C PHE A 109 -5.31 13.96 7.41
N ASN A 110 -4.10 14.34 7.86
CA ASN A 110 -3.31 13.48 8.74
C ASN A 110 -3.88 13.49 10.16
N VAL A 111 -4.42 12.36 10.61
CA VAL A 111 -4.99 12.22 11.96
C VAL A 111 -3.96 12.48 13.05
N ASN A 112 -2.67 12.28 12.78
CA ASN A 112 -1.61 12.54 13.75
C ASN A 112 -1.41 14.04 14.05
N SER A 113 -1.89 14.95 13.19
CA SER A 113 -1.81 16.40 13.39
C SER A 113 -2.65 16.88 14.59
N VAL A 114 -3.68 16.15 15.02
CA VAL A 114 -4.51 16.52 16.20
C VAL A 114 -3.75 16.44 17.52
N ARG A 115 -2.56 15.85 17.52
CA ARG A 115 -1.69 15.76 18.70
C ARG A 115 -1.04 17.09 19.06
N ARG A 116 -1.01 18.08 18.15
CA ARG A 116 -0.47 19.41 18.44
C ARG A 116 -1.35 20.12 19.47
N GLY A 117 -0.80 20.38 20.67
CA GLY A 117 -1.54 21.01 21.76
C GLY A 117 -1.68 22.53 21.62
N GLU A 118 -0.72 23.16 20.95
CA GLU A 118 -0.58 24.63 20.86
C GLU A 118 -1.39 25.25 19.71
N ASP A 119 -1.68 24.46 18.67
CA ASP A 119 -2.48 24.87 17.52
C ASP A 119 -3.84 24.16 17.56
N PRO A 120 -4.96 24.90 17.73
CA PRO A 120 -6.30 24.32 17.75
C PRO A 120 -6.85 23.98 16.36
N ILE A 121 -6.21 24.44 15.28
CA ILE A 121 -6.73 24.29 13.91
C ILE A 121 -6.90 22.82 13.52
N PRO A 122 -5.92 21.92 13.72
CA PRO A 122 -6.08 20.51 13.34
C PRO A 122 -7.24 19.82 14.05
N GLN A 123 -7.54 20.14 15.31
CA GLN A 123 -8.67 19.56 16.04
C GLN A 123 -9.99 20.05 15.50
N LEU A 124 -10.10 21.35 15.20
CA LEU A 124 -11.30 21.92 14.60
C LEU A 124 -11.58 21.33 13.21
N VAL A 125 -10.53 21.16 12.39
CA VAL A 125 -10.66 20.50 11.08
C VAL A 125 -11.09 19.04 11.25
N PHE A 126 -10.49 18.29 12.17
CA PHE A 126 -10.88 16.90 12.43
C PHE A 126 -12.34 16.77 12.91
N ILE A 127 -12.83 17.69 13.75
CA ILE A 127 -14.25 17.72 14.16
C ILE A 127 -15.16 17.95 12.95
N ARG A 128 -14.82 18.86 12.04
CA ARG A 128 -15.58 19.07 10.80
C ARG A 128 -15.59 17.83 9.90
N ILE A 129 -14.43 17.16 9.76
CA ILE A 129 -14.30 15.91 9.01
C ILE A 129 -15.18 14.81 9.64
N ALA A 130 -15.12 14.65 10.96
CA ALA A 130 -15.93 13.67 11.67
C ALA A 130 -17.43 13.91 11.45
N ARG A 131 -17.87 15.18 11.52
CA ARG A 131 -19.25 15.57 11.21
C ARG A 131 -19.65 15.25 9.77
N ALA A 132 -18.76 15.53 8.81
CA ALA A 132 -18.98 15.17 7.41
C ALA A 132 -19.06 13.65 7.18
N ALA A 133 -18.38 12.85 8.01
CA ALA A 133 -18.50 11.39 8.06
C ALA A 133 -19.73 10.89 8.85
N GLY A 134 -20.58 11.79 9.36
CA GLY A 134 -21.78 11.45 10.14
C GLY A 134 -21.51 11.07 11.60
N LEU A 135 -20.36 11.43 12.15
CA LEU A 135 -20.01 11.25 13.56
C LEU A 135 -20.42 12.48 14.38
N SER A 136 -20.74 12.28 15.66
CA SER A 136 -21.03 13.40 16.56
C SER A 136 -19.75 14.11 17.01
N ASP A 137 -19.89 15.35 17.49
CA ASP A 137 -18.77 16.11 18.03
C ASP A 137 -18.16 15.40 19.26
N GLU A 138 -18.96 14.71 20.08
CA GLU A 138 -18.46 13.90 21.21
C GLU A 138 -17.58 12.73 20.72
N GLN A 139 -18.00 12.05 19.64
CA GLN A 139 -17.21 10.97 19.03
C GLN A 139 -15.89 11.51 18.46
N ALA A 140 -15.92 12.70 17.85
CA ALA A 140 -14.72 13.35 17.34
C ALA A 140 -13.73 13.71 18.45
N VAL A 141 -14.22 14.30 19.55
CA VAL A 141 -13.42 14.64 20.73
C VAL A 141 -12.82 13.38 21.38
N ALA A 142 -13.60 12.31 21.50
CA ALA A 142 -13.10 11.02 21.99
C ALA A 142 -12.00 10.44 21.08
N GLY A 143 -12.17 10.56 19.76
CA GLY A 143 -11.14 10.16 18.79
C GLY A 143 -9.83 10.95 18.93
N ILE A 144 -9.92 12.28 19.10
CA ILE A 144 -8.75 13.13 19.36
C ILE A 144 -8.04 12.72 20.65
N ALA A 145 -8.79 12.48 21.73
CA ALA A 145 -8.25 12.04 23.01
C ALA A 145 -7.51 10.70 22.87
N LEU A 146 -8.11 9.74 22.15
CA LEU A 146 -7.51 8.43 21.89
C LEU A 146 -6.18 8.53 21.13
N ILE A 147 -6.12 9.36 20.09
CA ILE A 147 -4.90 9.57 19.29
C ILE A 147 -3.82 10.25 20.15
N ARG A 148 -4.20 11.20 21.01
CA ARG A 148 -3.26 11.87 21.93
C ARG A 148 -2.69 10.91 22.97
N GLU A 149 -3.53 10.02 23.51
CA GLU A 149 -3.13 9.04 24.53
C GLU A 149 -2.24 7.93 23.97
N ARG A 150 -2.61 7.35 22.81
CA ARG A 150 -1.87 6.22 22.21
C ARG A 150 -0.63 6.61 21.44
N GLY A 151 -0.44 7.91 21.17
CA GLY A 151 0.62 8.39 20.30
C GLY A 151 0.25 8.31 18.81
N PRO A 152 1.21 8.57 17.91
CA PRO A 152 0.92 8.59 16.48
C PRO A 152 0.47 7.21 16.01
N VAL A 153 -0.59 7.17 15.21
CA VAL A 153 -1.07 5.94 14.56
C VAL A 153 -0.36 5.74 13.23
N GLN A 154 -0.08 4.48 12.88
CA GLN A 154 0.60 4.08 11.64
C GLN A 154 -0.39 3.65 10.54
N ASP A 155 -1.62 3.29 10.91
CA ASP A 155 -2.71 3.02 9.97
C ASP A 155 -4.07 3.31 10.61
N LEU A 156 -5.11 3.47 9.78
CA LEU A 156 -6.45 3.82 10.23
C LEU A 156 -7.28 2.66 10.82
N ARG A 157 -6.85 1.39 10.73
CA ARG A 157 -7.67 0.24 11.17
C ARG A 157 -8.02 0.30 12.66
N PRO A 158 -7.09 0.66 13.59
CA PRO A 158 -7.43 0.83 15.00
C PRO A 158 -8.48 1.90 15.24
N LEU A 159 -8.53 2.97 14.43
CA LEU A 159 -9.53 4.03 14.55
C LEU A 159 -10.88 3.57 13.98
N ALA A 160 -10.87 2.87 12.85
CA ALA A 160 -12.06 2.34 12.20
C ALA A 160 -12.75 1.23 13.01
N ALA A 161 -12.02 0.48 13.84
CA ALA A 161 -12.54 -0.66 14.59
C ALA A 161 -13.72 -0.33 15.54
N PHE A 162 -13.85 0.93 15.95
CA PHE A 162 -14.90 1.39 16.88
C PHE A 162 -16.07 2.09 16.17
N LEU A 163 -16.06 2.15 14.84
CA LEU A 163 -17.02 2.90 14.04
C LEU A 163 -17.91 1.96 13.22
N PRO A 164 -19.17 2.34 12.95
CA PRO A 164 -19.99 1.69 11.94
C PRO A 164 -19.25 1.64 10.57
N PRO A 165 -19.36 0.55 9.79
CA PRO A 165 -18.57 0.38 8.56
C PRO A 165 -18.77 1.48 7.52
N ASP A 166 -19.99 2.01 7.39
CA ASP A 166 -20.34 3.12 6.51
C ASP A 166 -19.64 4.42 6.92
N LYS A 167 -19.67 4.76 8.21
CA LYS A 167 -18.99 5.94 8.74
C LYS A 167 -17.47 5.80 8.68
N ALA A 168 -16.95 4.61 8.98
CA ALA A 168 -15.53 4.31 8.84
C ALA A 168 -15.05 4.48 7.39
N ALA A 169 -15.84 4.02 6.42
CA ALA A 169 -15.53 4.17 5.00
C ALA A 169 -15.54 5.65 4.55
N LEU A 170 -16.52 6.44 5.01
CA LEU A 170 -16.55 7.89 4.74
C LEU A 170 -15.36 8.61 5.38
N LEU A 171 -15.04 8.30 6.63
CA LEU A 171 -13.90 8.87 7.33
C LEU A 171 -12.58 8.56 6.60
N ALA A 172 -12.39 7.31 6.17
CA ALA A 172 -11.21 6.85 5.44
C ALA A 172 -11.00 7.57 4.08
N ARG A 173 -12.05 8.18 3.50
CA ARG A 173 -11.91 9.01 2.30
C ARG A 173 -11.33 10.40 2.59
N MET A 174 -11.38 10.85 3.83
CA MET A 174 -10.96 12.21 4.22
C MET A 174 -9.71 12.23 5.09
N VAL A 175 -9.33 11.11 5.71
CA VAL A 175 -8.19 11.04 6.64
C VAL A 175 -7.13 10.03 6.24
N THR A 176 -5.91 10.22 6.73
CA THR A 176 -4.75 9.32 6.57
C THR A 176 -3.93 9.30 7.86
N ALA A 177 -3.08 8.29 8.02
CA ALA A 177 -2.13 8.18 9.11
C ALA A 177 -0.69 8.28 8.55
N LEU A 178 -0.09 9.47 8.67
CA LEU A 178 1.28 9.73 8.21
C LEU A 178 2.19 10.14 9.37
N PRO A 179 3.50 9.82 9.29
CA PRO A 179 4.46 10.29 10.28
C PRO A 179 4.60 11.81 10.21
N GLY A 180 4.85 12.44 11.36
CA GLY A 180 5.02 13.89 11.47
C GLY A 180 3.73 14.69 11.28
N ASP A 181 3.91 15.99 11.02
CA ASP A 181 2.83 16.90 10.66
C ASP A 181 2.92 17.17 9.15
N THR A 182 1.86 16.82 8.43
CA THR A 182 1.85 16.87 6.97
C THR A 182 0.68 17.75 6.50
N PRO A 183 0.95 18.84 5.76
CA PRO A 183 -0.12 19.64 5.20
C PRO A 183 -0.88 18.84 4.13
N VAL A 184 -2.17 19.10 3.98
CA VAL A 184 -2.99 18.47 2.92
C VAL A 184 -2.61 19.09 1.58
N ASN A 185 -2.19 18.26 0.61
CA ASN A 185 -1.99 18.70 -0.76
C ASN A 185 -3.35 18.80 -1.47
N LEU A 186 -3.74 20.01 -1.86
CA LEU A 186 -5.01 20.29 -2.55
C LEU A 186 -5.12 19.62 -3.93
N ASN A 187 -3.99 19.33 -4.57
CA ASN A 187 -3.95 18.60 -5.85
C ASN A 187 -4.26 17.12 -5.70
N ALA A 188 -3.92 16.54 -4.55
CA ALA A 188 -4.22 15.16 -4.20
C ALA A 188 -5.53 15.02 -3.38
N ALA A 189 -6.09 16.13 -2.90
CA ALA A 189 -7.24 16.15 -2.01
C ALA A 189 -8.47 15.45 -2.60
N THR A 190 -9.11 14.60 -1.80
CA THR A 190 -10.37 13.95 -2.19
C THR A 190 -11.50 14.98 -2.28
N PRO A 191 -12.51 14.76 -3.15
CA PRO A 191 -13.67 15.65 -3.23
C PRO A 191 -14.38 15.83 -1.88
N GLU A 192 -14.45 14.77 -1.07
CA GLU A 192 -15.03 14.79 0.27
C GLU A 192 -14.26 15.73 1.20
N LEU A 193 -12.92 15.65 1.20
CA LEU A 193 -12.10 16.53 2.03
C LEU A 193 -12.17 17.99 1.53
N LEU A 194 -12.20 18.22 0.21
CA LEU A 194 -12.43 19.56 -0.33
C LEU A 194 -13.79 20.12 0.13
N GLY A 195 -14.83 19.29 0.23
CA GLY A 195 -16.13 19.65 0.79
C GLY A 195 -16.11 20.05 2.27
N VAL A 196 -15.08 19.65 3.01
CA VAL A 196 -14.86 20.08 4.40
C VAL A 196 -14.09 21.41 4.47
N LEU A 197 -13.22 21.65 3.49
CA LEU A 197 -12.31 22.80 3.46
C LEU A 197 -12.91 24.05 2.81
N PHE A 198 -13.86 23.87 1.88
CA PHE A 198 -14.41 24.95 1.06
C PHE A 198 -15.94 24.88 0.96
N GLU A 199 -16.56 25.98 0.57
CA GLU A 199 -18.00 26.03 0.32
C GLU A 199 -18.38 25.20 -0.91
N PRO A 200 -19.60 24.61 -0.98
CA PRO A 200 -20.00 23.71 -2.06
C PRO A 200 -19.80 24.30 -3.47
N ALA A 201 -20.11 25.60 -3.65
CA ALA A 201 -19.95 26.27 -4.93
C ALA A 201 -18.46 26.43 -5.33
N GLN A 202 -17.57 26.65 -4.36
CA GLN A 202 -16.12 26.73 -4.58
C GLN A 202 -15.55 25.37 -4.94
N VAL A 203 -15.97 24.30 -4.24
CA VAL A 203 -15.52 22.93 -4.52
C VAL A 203 -15.79 22.54 -5.98
N GLN A 204 -17.00 22.80 -6.48
CA GLN A 204 -17.35 22.49 -7.87
C GLN A 204 -16.44 23.22 -8.87
N ARG A 205 -16.16 24.51 -8.63
CA ARG A 205 -15.31 25.31 -9.51
C ARG A 205 -13.84 24.89 -9.43
N LEU A 206 -13.31 24.70 -8.23
CA LEU A 206 -11.94 24.21 -8.01
C LEU A 206 -11.74 22.82 -8.65
N LEU A 207 -12.68 21.89 -8.47
CA LEU A 207 -12.61 20.59 -9.13
C LEU A 207 -12.68 20.71 -10.65
N ALA A 208 -13.51 21.59 -11.20
CA ALA A 208 -13.56 21.83 -12.64
C ALA A 208 -12.23 22.39 -13.18
N VAL A 209 -11.61 23.32 -12.47
CA VAL A 209 -10.27 23.84 -12.80
C VAL A 209 -9.24 22.71 -12.76
N ARG A 210 -9.17 21.97 -11.64
CA ARG A 210 -8.23 20.85 -11.44
C ARG A 210 -8.36 19.79 -12.52
N ASN A 211 -9.58 19.40 -12.89
CA ASN A 211 -9.83 18.39 -13.91
C ASN A 211 -9.47 18.87 -15.31
N ARG A 212 -9.62 20.17 -15.60
CA ARG A 212 -9.32 20.74 -16.91
C ARG A 212 -7.82 20.91 -17.14
N GLN A 213 -7.07 21.40 -16.16
CA GLN A 213 -5.64 21.71 -16.32
C GLN A 213 -4.69 20.71 -15.65
N GLY A 214 -5.21 19.79 -14.83
CA GLY A 214 -4.46 18.73 -14.15
C GLY A 214 -4.08 19.03 -12.70
N TYR A 215 -4.09 20.30 -12.28
CA TYR A 215 -3.71 20.74 -10.93
C TYR A 215 -4.41 22.06 -10.53
N LEU A 216 -4.19 22.50 -9.30
CA LEU A 216 -4.59 23.77 -8.72
C LEU A 216 -3.32 24.54 -8.33
N SER A 217 -3.32 25.83 -8.64
CA SER A 217 -2.33 26.80 -8.19
C SER A 217 -2.90 27.72 -7.11
N LYS A 218 -2.02 28.51 -6.48
CA LYS A 218 -2.45 29.57 -5.58
C LYS A 218 -3.26 30.65 -6.31
N GLU A 219 -2.91 30.95 -7.56
CA GLU A 219 -3.66 31.89 -8.38
C GLU A 219 -5.10 31.41 -8.63
N ASP A 220 -5.31 30.10 -8.84
CA ASP A 220 -6.65 29.56 -9.06
C ASP A 220 -7.56 29.72 -7.86
N LEU A 221 -7.03 29.49 -6.65
CA LEU A 221 -7.79 29.76 -5.43
C LEU A 221 -8.11 31.25 -5.29
N THR A 222 -7.14 32.12 -5.61
CA THR A 222 -7.34 33.58 -5.52
C THR A 222 -8.39 34.07 -6.51
N ARG A 223 -8.46 33.50 -7.72
CA ARG A 223 -9.51 33.81 -8.72
C ARG A 223 -10.91 33.42 -8.26
N GLU A 224 -11.01 32.48 -7.35
CA GLU A 224 -12.27 32.01 -6.75
C GLU A 224 -12.61 32.75 -5.43
N ASP A 225 -11.88 33.82 -5.13
CA ASP A 225 -11.94 34.59 -3.88
C ASP A 225 -11.70 33.71 -2.63
N VAL A 226 -10.81 32.72 -2.76
CA VAL A 226 -10.44 31.78 -1.70
C VAL A 226 -8.98 31.94 -1.32
N THR A 227 -8.71 32.02 -0.02
CA THR A 227 -7.35 31.91 0.53
C THR A 227 -7.00 30.44 0.78
N VAL A 228 -5.72 30.09 0.63
CA VAL A 228 -5.22 28.75 0.99
C VAL A 228 -5.53 28.47 2.47
N PRO A 229 -6.34 27.43 2.79
CA PRO A 229 -6.66 27.11 4.18
C PRO A 229 -5.40 26.72 4.98
N ALA A 230 -5.39 27.06 6.28
CA ALA A 230 -4.31 26.66 7.17
C ALA A 230 -4.15 25.13 7.21
N GLY A 231 -2.91 24.65 7.22
CA GLY A 231 -2.61 23.21 7.16
C GLY A 231 -2.82 22.57 5.78
N THR A 232 -2.96 23.37 4.73
CA THR A 232 -3.01 22.91 3.34
C THR A 232 -1.90 23.53 2.51
N GLY A 233 -1.62 22.94 1.36
CA GLY A 233 -0.64 23.44 0.40
C GLY A 233 -0.78 22.74 -0.96
N PHE A 234 0.22 22.92 -1.80
CA PHE A 234 0.27 22.31 -3.13
C PHE A 234 1.42 21.31 -3.27
N GLN A 235 2.26 21.16 -2.24
CA GLN A 235 3.42 20.28 -2.24
C GLN A 235 3.25 19.14 -1.24
N SER A 236 3.92 18.04 -1.53
CA SER A 236 3.94 16.82 -0.73
C SER A 236 5.36 16.34 -0.49
N ASN A 237 5.58 15.70 0.64
CA ASN A 237 6.80 14.96 0.92
C ASN A 237 6.52 13.46 1.02
N HIS A 238 5.28 13.03 1.20
CA HIS A 238 4.94 11.61 1.39
C HIS A 238 4.21 11.03 0.18
N TYR A 239 4.64 9.84 -0.24
CA TYR A 239 4.08 9.13 -1.39
C TYR A 239 3.91 7.66 -1.07
N TRP A 240 2.75 7.12 -1.41
CA TRP A 240 2.48 5.69 -1.36
C TRP A 240 2.96 5.03 -2.63
N VAL A 241 3.69 3.92 -2.50
CA VAL A 241 4.08 3.06 -3.62
C VAL A 241 3.65 1.64 -3.32
N ARG A 242 2.84 1.05 -4.20
CA ARG A 242 2.45 -0.35 -4.16
C ARG A 242 3.03 -1.07 -5.37
N THR A 243 3.63 -2.23 -5.14
CA THR A 243 4.21 -3.05 -6.19
C THR A 243 3.76 -4.49 -6.06
N ARG A 244 3.46 -5.14 -7.19
CA ARG A 244 3.13 -6.56 -7.26
C ARG A 244 3.86 -7.17 -8.45
N ALA A 245 4.43 -8.35 -8.24
CA ALA A 245 5.01 -9.14 -9.30
C ALA A 245 4.49 -10.57 -9.20
N THR A 246 4.14 -11.13 -10.35
CA THR A 246 3.78 -12.53 -10.50
C THR A 246 4.80 -13.16 -11.42
N ILE A 247 5.50 -14.20 -10.95
CA ILE A 247 6.45 -14.99 -11.76
C ILE A 247 5.99 -16.43 -11.70
N GLY A 248 5.70 -17.04 -12.86
CA GLY A 248 5.04 -18.34 -12.92
C GLY A 248 3.71 -18.31 -12.17
N GLY A 249 3.59 -19.14 -11.13
CA GLY A 249 2.43 -19.16 -10.22
C GLY A 249 2.63 -18.37 -8.92
N THR A 250 3.79 -17.75 -8.72
CA THR A 250 4.18 -17.15 -7.45
C THR A 250 3.98 -15.63 -7.47
N VAL A 251 3.20 -15.13 -6.51
CA VAL A 251 2.93 -13.69 -6.33
C VAL A 251 3.74 -13.13 -5.17
N GLN A 252 4.39 -11.99 -5.39
CA GLN A 252 4.95 -11.14 -4.34
C GLN A 252 4.33 -9.75 -4.46
N GLN A 253 3.95 -9.16 -3.33
CA GLN A 253 3.48 -7.78 -3.30
C GLN A 253 3.94 -7.05 -2.03
N GLY A 254 4.10 -5.75 -2.16
CA GLY A 254 4.45 -4.87 -1.06
C GLY A 254 3.92 -3.46 -1.25
N ALA A 255 3.92 -2.71 -0.16
CA ALA A 255 3.69 -1.28 -0.15
C ALA A 255 4.83 -0.60 0.60
N THR A 256 5.18 0.61 0.17
CA THR A 256 6.20 1.45 0.79
C THR A 256 5.63 2.86 0.91
N LEU A 257 5.83 3.47 2.09
CA LEU A 257 5.66 4.90 2.27
C LEU A 257 7.03 5.53 2.04
N ILE A 258 7.11 6.45 1.10
CA ILE A 258 8.32 7.19 0.75
C ILE A 258 8.18 8.61 1.28
N GLU A 259 9.23 9.13 1.92
CA GLU A 259 9.35 10.53 2.32
C GLU A 259 10.44 11.23 1.50
N ARG A 260 10.18 12.46 1.05
CA ARG A 260 11.16 13.37 0.49
C ARG A 260 11.75 14.22 1.61
N VAL A 261 13.01 13.98 1.94
CA VAL A 261 13.74 14.67 3.00
C VAL A 261 14.78 15.61 2.41
N LYS A 262 14.91 16.81 2.98
CA LYS A 262 15.99 17.75 2.63
C LYS A 262 17.31 17.25 3.23
N GLY A 263 18.29 16.98 2.38
CA GLY A 263 19.67 16.70 2.79
C GLY A 263 20.65 17.78 2.34
N GLU A 264 21.92 17.63 2.72
CA GLU A 264 23.00 18.58 2.41
C GLU A 264 23.21 18.79 0.90
N ARG A 265 22.96 17.75 0.09
CA ARG A 265 23.17 17.74 -1.36
C ARG A 265 21.86 17.86 -2.16
N GLY A 266 20.79 18.34 -1.52
CA GLY A 266 19.45 18.43 -2.09
C GLY A 266 18.49 17.39 -1.51
N VAL A 267 17.35 17.21 -2.18
CA VAL A 267 16.29 16.33 -1.71
C VAL A 267 16.64 14.85 -1.98
N LEU A 268 16.39 14.00 -0.98
CA LEU A 268 16.47 12.55 -1.05
C LEU A 268 15.07 11.97 -0.88
N ALA A 269 14.71 11.00 -1.72
CA ALA A 269 13.54 10.16 -1.48
C ALA A 269 13.99 8.95 -0.67
N VAL A 270 13.39 8.73 0.50
CA VAL A 270 13.75 7.63 1.41
C VAL A 270 12.50 6.83 1.79
N PRO A 271 12.60 5.50 1.86
CA PRO A 271 11.51 4.66 2.34
C PRO A 271 11.44 4.74 3.87
N VAL A 272 10.29 5.18 4.41
CA VAL A 272 10.09 5.33 5.87
C VAL A 272 9.38 4.13 6.47
N GLU A 273 8.44 3.52 5.75
CA GLU A 273 7.69 2.35 6.21
C GLU A 273 7.44 1.37 5.06
N ARG A 274 7.32 0.08 5.39
CA ARG A 274 7.13 -1.00 4.42
C ARG A 274 6.19 -2.07 4.93
N TRP A 275 5.29 -2.51 4.05
CA TRP A 275 4.32 -3.56 4.32
C TRP A 275 4.35 -4.62 3.24
N ARG A 276 3.88 -5.81 3.60
CA ARG A 276 3.75 -6.95 2.69
C ARG A 276 2.41 -7.62 2.89
N ASN A 277 1.85 -8.14 1.79
CA ASN A 277 0.66 -8.98 1.82
C ASN A 277 -0.50 -8.33 2.62
N ALA A 278 -1.11 -9.06 3.56
CA ALA A 278 -2.24 -8.62 4.36
C ALA A 278 -1.94 -7.43 5.31
N ALA A 279 -0.66 -7.08 5.51
CA ALA A 279 -0.29 -5.96 6.37
C ALA A 279 -0.47 -4.60 5.68
N ILE A 280 -0.64 -4.56 4.35
CA ILE A 280 -0.77 -3.32 3.56
C ILE A 280 -1.93 -2.46 4.08
N PRO A 281 -1.69 -1.18 4.46
CA PRO A 281 -2.73 -0.29 4.94
C PRO A 281 -3.81 -0.04 3.88
N PRO A 282 -5.06 0.21 4.29
CA PRO A 282 -6.17 0.50 3.38
C PRO A 282 -5.99 1.83 2.60
N GLU A 283 -5.09 2.70 3.05
CA GLU A 283 -4.83 4.01 2.46
C GLU A 283 -3.93 3.94 1.22
N VAL A 284 -3.22 2.83 1.05
CA VAL A 284 -2.33 2.56 -0.09
C VAL A 284 -3.17 2.44 -1.36
N PRO A 285 -2.74 3.05 -2.50
CA PRO A 285 -3.48 2.96 -3.74
C PRO A 285 -3.68 1.51 -4.22
N GLY A 286 -4.83 1.25 -4.83
CA GLY A 286 -5.06 0.03 -5.58
C GLY A 286 -4.19 -0.02 -6.83
N PHE A 287 -3.97 -1.23 -7.36
CA PHE A 287 -3.59 -1.36 -8.77
C PHE A 287 -4.84 -1.03 -9.59
N GLY A 288 -4.70 -0.16 -10.60
CA GLY A 288 -5.82 0.35 -11.41
C GLY A 288 -6.68 -0.72 -12.06
#